data_AF-A0A396HDY9-F1
#
_entry.id   AF-A0A396HDY9-F1
#
_cell.length_a   1.000
_cell.length_b   1.000
_cell.length_c   1.000
_cell.angle_alpha   90.00
_cell.angle_beta   90.00
_cell.angle_gamma   90.00
#
_symmetry.space_group_name_H-M   'P 1'
#
loop_
_entity.id
_entity.type
_entity.pdbx_description
1 polymer ?
#
loop_
_entity_poly.entity_id
_entity_poly.type
_entity_poly.pdbx_seq_one_letter_code
_entity_poly.pdbx_strand_id
1 'polypeptide(L)'
;MLVEDSVYLFAFFHVLRDTARMKAAYNDHRMVIHPQTLVTKTYDFMVNGNGLSLLPSHILARPSLGVGYLIDVIGLLTAISYHSPEDSTGTMTTVLKFELTDFMCVSL
;
A
#
# COMPACT_ATOMS: atom_id res chain seq x y z
N MET A 1 -2.98 20.19 -3.57
CA MET A 1 -2.48 19.16 -2.65
C MET A 1 -3.47 18.01 -2.66
N LEU A 2 -3.02 16.79 -2.94
CA LEU A 2 -3.85 15.58 -2.86
C LEU A 2 -3.91 15.12 -1.42
N VAL A 3 -5.05 14.61 -0.99
CA VAL A 3 -5.28 14.05 0.34
C VAL A 3 -5.75 12.62 0.16
N GLU A 4 -5.25 11.72 0.99
CA GLU A 4 -5.72 10.33 1.03
C GLU A 4 -7.23 10.29 1.35
N ASP A 5 -7.91 9.22 0.93
CA ASP A 5 -9.36 9.03 1.14
C ASP A 5 -10.23 10.17 0.57
N SER A 6 -9.82 10.74 -0.57
CA SER A 6 -10.59 11.75 -1.30
C SER A 6 -10.66 11.38 -2.77
N VAL A 7 -11.81 11.66 -3.40
CA VAL A 7 -12.03 11.38 -4.81
C VAL A 7 -11.62 12.60 -5.66
N TYR A 8 -10.92 12.34 -6.75
CA TYR A 8 -10.43 13.37 -7.67
C TYR A 8 -10.68 12.97 -9.12
N LEU A 9 -10.99 13.97 -9.94
CA LEU A 9 -10.94 13.88 -11.39
C LEU A 9 -9.57 14.34 -11.87
N PHE A 10 -8.89 13.49 -12.64
CA PHE A 10 -7.65 13.81 -13.33
C PHE A 10 -7.92 13.94 -14.84
N ALA A 11 -7.40 14.98 -15.48
CA ALA A 11 -7.44 15.15 -16.93
C ALA A 11 -6.13 15.74 -17.46
N PHE A 12 -5.85 15.56 -18.75
CA PHE A 12 -4.61 16.05 -19.39
C PHE A 12 -3.34 15.53 -18.72
N PHE A 13 -3.27 14.23 -18.47
CA PHE A 13 -2.08 13.53 -17.99
C PHE A 13 -1.50 12.63 -19.09
N HIS A 14 -0.25 12.21 -18.92
CA HIS A 14 0.36 11.20 -19.78
C HIS A 14 0.25 9.80 -19.17
N VAL A 15 0.14 8.81 -20.05
CA VAL A 15 0.16 7.38 -19.68
C VAL A 15 1.43 6.77 -20.27
N LEU A 16 2.23 6.13 -19.42
CA LEU A 16 3.43 5.42 -19.83
C LEU A 16 3.35 3.96 -19.40
N ARG A 17 4.10 3.09 -20.07
CA ARG A 17 4.26 1.70 -19.64
C ARG A 17 4.93 1.66 -18.27
N ASP A 18 4.38 0.87 -17.36
CA ASP A 18 4.96 0.68 -16.04
C ASP A 18 6.04 -0.40 -16.08
N THR A 19 7.30 0.07 -15.98
CA THR A 19 8.51 -0.74 -15.99
C THR A 19 9.13 -0.90 -14.60
N ALA A 20 8.42 -0.51 -13.53
CA ALA A 20 8.92 -0.64 -12.17
C ALA A 20 9.09 -2.12 -11.78
N ARG A 21 10.16 -2.43 -11.04
CA ARG A 21 10.39 -3.79 -10.50
C ARG A 21 9.38 -4.18 -9.43
N MET A 22 8.82 -3.21 -8.72
CA MET A 22 7.74 -3.37 -7.75
C MET A 22 6.56 -2.51 -8.18
N LYS A 23 5.38 -3.13 -8.31
CA LYS A 23 4.15 -2.47 -8.77
C LYS A 23 3.14 -2.45 -7.64
N ALA A 24 2.66 -1.25 -7.27
CA ALA A 24 1.63 -1.07 -6.26
C ALA A 24 0.22 -1.42 -6.76
N ALA A 25 0.01 -1.50 -8.07
CA ALA A 25 -1.26 -1.85 -8.68
C ALA A 25 -1.06 -2.83 -9.85
N TYR A 26 -2.05 -3.67 -10.11
CA TYR A 26 -2.07 -4.59 -11.24
C TYR A 26 -2.46 -3.85 -12.53
N ASN A 27 -1.57 -2.97 -13.01
CA ASN A 27 -1.71 -2.26 -14.28
C ASN A 27 -0.38 -2.24 -15.03
N ASP A 28 -0.44 -2.41 -16.35
CA ASP A 28 0.73 -2.33 -17.23
C ASP A 28 1.15 -0.90 -17.54
N HIS A 29 0.36 0.08 -17.09
CA HIS A 29 0.57 1.50 -17.32
C HIS A 29 0.50 2.30 -16.03
N ARG A 30 1.18 3.44 -16.04
CA ARG A 30 1.15 4.43 -14.96
C ARG A 30 0.82 5.81 -15.49
N MET A 31 0.15 6.60 -14.66
CA MET A 31 -0.12 8.02 -14.91
C MET A 31 1.12 8.85 -14.56
N VAL A 32 1.44 9.83 -15.41
CA VAL A 32 2.46 10.85 -15.15
C VAL A 32 1.79 12.21 -15.09
N ILE A 33 1.84 12.83 -13.91
CA ILE A 33 1.30 14.16 -13.65
C ILE A 33 2.33 15.21 -14.09
N HIS A 34 1.89 16.17 -14.90
CA HIS A 34 2.71 17.29 -15.37
C HIS A 34 1.96 18.63 -15.14
N PRO A 35 2.59 19.80 -15.35
CA PRO A 35 1.99 21.09 -14.99
C PRO A 35 0.63 21.40 -15.65
N GLN A 36 0.35 20.82 -16.81
CA GLN A 36 -0.92 20.97 -17.53
C GLN A 36 -2.02 19.98 -17.09
N THR A 37 -1.69 19.03 -16.23
CA THR A 37 -2.65 18.08 -15.69
C THR A 37 -3.66 18.80 -14.81
N LEU A 38 -4.93 18.69 -15.17
CA LEU A 38 -6.05 19.19 -14.38
C LEU A 38 -6.36 18.17 -13.28
N VAL A 39 -6.47 18.65 -12.04
CA VAL A 39 -6.86 17.87 -10.88
C VAL A 39 -7.97 18.60 -10.16
N THR A 40 -9.15 18.00 -10.03
CA THR A 40 -10.30 18.61 -9.35
C THR A 40 -10.89 17.63 -8.35
N LYS A 41 -11.06 18.06 -7.10
CA LYS A 41 -11.74 17.25 -6.08
C LYS A 41 -13.20 17.05 -6.47
N THR A 42 -13.67 15.82 -6.38
CA THR A 42 -15.05 15.45 -6.74
C THR A 42 -15.64 14.52 -5.68
N TYR A 43 -16.91 14.19 -5.85
CA TYR A 43 -17.61 13.18 -5.06
C TYR A 43 -18.22 12.19 -6.03
N ASP A 44 -17.84 10.93 -5.93
CA ASP A 44 -18.43 9.85 -6.72
C ASP A 44 -18.49 8.59 -5.85
N PHE A 45 -19.71 8.08 -5.66
CA PHE A 45 -19.98 6.87 -4.88
C PHE A 45 -19.63 5.59 -5.64
N MET A 46 -19.36 5.67 -6.95
CA MET A 46 -18.97 4.53 -7.77
C MET A 46 -17.48 4.22 -7.69
N VAL A 47 -16.66 5.13 -7.16
CA VAL A 47 -15.25 4.85 -6.88
C VAL A 47 -15.20 4.01 -5.61
N ASN A 48 -14.99 2.69 -5.78
CA ASN A 48 -14.77 1.77 -4.66
C ASN A 48 -13.65 2.31 -3.77
N GLY A 49 -13.98 2.63 -2.53
CA GLY A 49 -13.24 3.58 -1.69
C GLY A 49 -11.79 3.22 -1.35
N ASN A 50 -11.33 2.01 -1.63
CA ASN A 50 -10.02 1.57 -1.18
C ASN A 50 -9.26 0.73 -2.21
N GLY A 51 -9.91 0.10 -3.19
CA GLY A 51 -9.23 -0.68 -4.24
C GLY A 51 -8.34 -1.81 -3.69
N LEU A 52 -8.51 -2.17 -2.41
CA LEU A 52 -7.67 -3.13 -1.70
C LEU A 52 -8.11 -4.55 -2.03
N SER A 53 -7.14 -5.41 -2.28
CA SER A 53 -7.31 -6.85 -2.39
C SER A 53 -6.78 -7.52 -1.13
N LEU A 54 -7.54 -7.39 -0.03
CA LEU A 54 -7.13 -7.85 1.29
C LEU A 54 -6.78 -9.35 1.31
N LEU A 55 -5.58 -9.66 1.79
CA LEU A 55 -5.14 -11.02 2.06
C LEU A 55 -5.23 -11.35 3.55
N PRO A 56 -5.89 -12.43 3.95
CA PRO A 56 -5.92 -12.88 5.33
C PRO A 56 -4.57 -13.48 5.77
N SER A 57 -4.27 -13.34 7.05
CA SER A 57 -2.98 -13.69 7.67
C SER A 57 -2.59 -15.16 7.46
N HIS A 58 -3.55 -16.07 7.52
CA HIS A 58 -3.32 -17.51 7.33
C HIS A 58 -2.88 -17.88 5.91
N ILE A 59 -3.15 -17.03 4.91
CA ILE A 59 -2.61 -17.20 3.56
C ILE A 59 -1.14 -16.76 3.54
N LEU A 60 -0.80 -15.63 4.17
CA LEU A 60 0.58 -15.12 4.26
C LEU A 60 1.54 -16.10 4.95
N ALA A 61 1.05 -16.87 5.91
CA ALA A 61 1.84 -17.89 6.61
C ALA A 61 2.17 -19.13 5.74
N ARG A 62 1.60 -19.25 4.54
CA ARG A 62 1.87 -20.40 3.66
C ARG A 62 3.26 -20.29 3.02
N PRO A 63 4.08 -21.35 3.05
CA PRO A 63 5.41 -21.38 2.42
C PRO A 63 5.40 -21.13 0.90
N SER A 64 4.22 -21.18 0.27
CA SER A 64 4.04 -21.00 -1.18
C SER A 64 3.94 -19.54 -1.63
N LEU A 65 3.81 -18.57 -0.72
CA LEU A 65 3.93 -17.16 -1.12
C LEU A 65 5.41 -16.83 -1.33
N GLY A 66 5.78 -16.52 -2.56
CA GLY A 66 7.10 -16.03 -2.87
C GLY A 66 7.40 -14.70 -2.16
N VAL A 67 8.69 -14.36 -2.06
CA VAL A 67 9.15 -13.07 -1.49
C VAL A 67 9.14 -11.96 -2.55
N GLY A 68 8.89 -10.71 -2.12
CA GLY A 68 9.04 -9.52 -2.97
C GLY A 68 7.78 -9.00 -3.67
N TYR A 69 6.59 -9.39 -3.20
CA TYR A 69 5.30 -8.91 -3.72
C TYR A 69 4.63 -7.93 -2.74
N LEU A 70 3.92 -6.94 -3.26
CA LEU A 70 3.08 -6.04 -2.45
C LEU A 70 1.75 -6.72 -2.15
N ILE A 71 1.28 -6.56 -0.91
CA ILE A 71 0.06 -7.17 -0.38
C ILE A 71 -0.74 -6.12 0.37
N ASP A 72 -2.06 -6.28 0.38
CA ASP A 72 -2.96 -5.48 1.22
C ASP A 72 -3.36 -6.31 2.44
N VAL A 73 -3.16 -5.76 3.64
CA VAL A 73 -3.49 -6.43 4.91
C VAL A 73 -4.33 -5.52 5.78
N ILE A 74 -5.28 -6.12 6.52
CA ILE A 74 -6.06 -5.45 7.55
C ILE A 74 -6.08 -6.34 8.80
N GLY A 75 -5.97 -5.72 9.97
CA GLY A 75 -6.00 -6.44 11.24
C GLY A 75 -6.14 -5.49 12.42
N LEU A 76 -6.52 -6.06 13.56
CA LEU A 76 -6.50 -5.41 14.86
C LEU A 76 -5.04 -5.19 15.27
N LEU A 77 -4.70 -3.95 15.59
CA LEU A 77 -3.39 -3.61 16.14
C LEU A 77 -3.32 -4.08 17.60
N THR A 78 -2.48 -5.08 17.87
CA THR A 78 -2.33 -5.69 19.21
C THR A 78 -1.10 -5.21 19.96
N ALA A 79 -0.05 -4.79 19.25
CA ALA A 79 1.16 -4.24 19.87
C ALA A 79 1.91 -3.29 18.93
N ILE A 80 2.65 -2.37 19.53
CA ILE A 80 3.61 -1.49 18.87
C ILE A 80 4.94 -1.61 19.63
N SER A 81 6.05 -1.82 18.93
CA SER A 81 7.39 -1.78 19.53
C SER A 81 8.35 -0.92 18.73
N TYR A 82 9.23 -0.24 19.46
CA TYR A 82 10.27 0.63 18.90
C TYR A 82 11.61 -0.05 19.01
N HIS A 83 12.34 -0.11 17.90
CA HIS A 83 13.71 -0.60 17.85
C HIS A 83 14.56 0.43 17.14
N SER A 84 15.73 0.72 17.70
CA SER A 84 16.76 1.56 17.04
C SER A 84 17.98 0.69 16.80
N PRO A 85 17.94 -0.25 15.85
CA PRO A 85 19.12 -1.02 15.49
C PRO A 85 20.18 -0.06 14.92
N GLU A 86 21.42 -0.23 15.37
CA GLU A 86 22.57 0.32 14.66
C GLU A 86 22.74 -0.49 13.36
N ASP A 87 22.57 0.15 12.22
CA ASP A 87 22.90 -0.48 10.95
C ASP A 87 24.43 -0.57 10.81
N SER A 88 24.88 -1.59 10.09
CA SER A 88 26.29 -1.86 9.73
C SER A 88 27.00 -0.69 9.02
N THR A 89 26.24 0.30 8.56
CA THR A 89 26.70 1.54 7.91
C THR A 89 26.86 2.72 8.89
N GLY A 90 26.56 2.55 10.18
CA GLY A 90 26.55 3.63 11.18
C GLY A 90 25.34 4.56 11.09
N THR A 91 24.36 4.23 10.24
CA THR A 91 23.13 5.00 10.08
C THR A 91 22.11 4.56 11.14
N MET A 92 21.69 5.48 12.00
CA MET A 92 20.59 5.25 12.94
C MET A 92 19.28 5.12 12.17
N THR A 93 18.74 3.90 12.12
CA THR A 93 17.43 3.63 11.53
C THR A 93 16.44 3.38 12.65
N THR A 94 15.41 4.21 12.76
CA THR A 94 14.29 3.94 13.67
C THR A 94 13.36 2.94 13.00
N VAL A 95 13.19 1.78 13.63
CA VAL A 95 12.27 0.73 13.21
C VAL A 95 11.07 0.74 14.13
N LEU A 96 9.90 0.94 13.55
CA LEU A 96 8.61 0.79 14.23
C LEU A 96 7.98 -0.53 13.80
N LYS A 97 7.75 -1.43 14.75
CA LYS A 97 7.09 -2.70 14.51
C LYS A 97 5.64 -2.61 14.96
N PHE A 98 4.74 -3.03 14.08
CA PHE A 98 3.32 -3.19 14.36
C PHE A 98 2.97 -4.68 14.36
N GLU A 99 2.18 -5.12 15.33
CA GLU A 99 1.62 -6.47 15.37
C GLU A 99 0.13 -6.39 15.04
N LEU A 100 -0.27 -7.03 13.95
CA LEU A 100 -1.64 -7.03 13.43
C LEU A 100 -2.22 -8.45 13.52
N THR A 101 -3.44 -8.56 14.06
CA THR A 101 -4.19 -9.82 14.14
C THR A 101 -5.49 -9.70 13.35
N ASP A 102 -5.77 -10.62 12.42
CA ASP A 102 -7.05 -10.64 11.70
C ASP A 102 -8.09 -11.55 12.37
N PHE A 103 -9.36 -11.46 11.93
CA PHE A 103 -10.48 -12.20 12.52
C PHE A 103 -10.38 -13.73 12.41
N MET A 104 -9.43 -14.25 11.62
CA MET A 104 -9.24 -15.69 11.41
C MET A 104 -8.32 -16.33 12.47
N CYS A 105 -7.74 -15.53 13.37
CA CYS A 105 -7.05 -16.03 14.57
C CYS A 105 -8.06 -16.48 15.64
N VAL A 106 -8.78 -17.58 15.37
CA VAL A 106 -9.49 -18.33 16.43
C VAL A 106 -8.51 -19.33 17.02
N SER A 107 -7.89 -18.93 18.13
CA SER A 107 -7.29 -19.75 19.21
C SER A 107 -6.45 -20.98 18.80
N LEU A 108 -5.13 -20.88 18.98
CA LEU A 108 -4.29 -22.01 19.40
C LEU A 108 -4.24 -22.06 20.93
#